data_AF-A0A4S8H632-F1
#
_entry.id   AF-A0A4S8H632-F1
#
_cell.length_a   1.000
_cell.length_b   1.000
_cell.length_c   1.000
_cell.angle_alpha   90.00
_cell.angle_beta   90.00
_cell.angle_gamma   90.00
#
_symmetry.space_group_name_H-M   'P 1'
#
loop_
_entity.id
_entity.type
_entity.pdbx_description
1 polymer ?
#
loop_
_entity_poly.entity_id
_entity_poly.type
_entity_poly.pdbx_seq_one_letter_code
_entity_poly.pdbx_strand_id
1 'polypeptide(L)' 'MYKYRAVIIDDEHSGREVLSRLLAAYIPEIDLVGKAAGLQQGRLLIEQHSPTLFSWRALSWNH' A
#
# COMPACT_ATOMS: atom_id res chain seq x y z
N MET A 1 -16.87 1.94 10.18
CA MET A 1 -16.97 1.91 8.70
C MET A 1 -15.72 2.58 8.17
N TYR A 2 -14.90 1.87 7.39
CA TYR A 2 -13.67 2.45 6.83
C TYR A 2 -14.01 3.45 5.73
N LYS A 3 -13.30 4.58 5.68
CA LYS A 3 -13.56 5.70 4.77
C LYS A 3 -12.74 5.59 3.48
N TYR A 4 -11.57 4.96 3.55
CA TYR A 4 -10.65 4.79 2.42
C TYR A 4 -10.13 3.36 2.39
N ARG A 5 -9.93 2.81 1.19
CA ARG A 5 -9.26 1.51 0.99
C ARG A 5 -7.86 1.76 0.44
N ALA A 6 -6.85 1.09 0.98
CA ALA A 6 -5.45 1.31 0.61
C ALA A 6 -4.70 0.01 0.34
N VAL A 7 -3.72 0.08 -0.56
CA VAL A 7 -2.71 -0.96 -0.79
C VAL A 7 -1.33 -0.33 -0.56
N ILE A 8 -0.45 -1.02 0.17
CA ILE A 8 0.95 -0.60 0.30
C ILE A 8 1.78 -1.29 -0.78
N ILE A 9 2.52 -0.51 -1.58
CA ILE A 9 3.49 -1.02 -2.55
C ILE A 9 4.86 -0.48 -2.16
N ASP A 10 5.73 -1.36 -1.69
CA ASP A 10 7.08 -1.05 -1.23
C ASP A 10 7.92 -2.32 -1.41
N ASP A 11 9.13 -2.24 -1.95
CA ASP A 11 9.98 -3.41 -2.20
C ASP A 11 10.55 -4.01 -0.91
N GLU A 12 10.69 -3.20 0.14
CA GLU A 12 11.20 -3.63 1.44
C GLU A 12 10.09 -4.20 2.35
N HIS A 13 10.26 -5.45 2.80
CA HIS A 13 9.28 -6.08 3.70
C HIS A 13 9.14 -5.34 5.03
N SER A 14 10.25 -4.88 5.60
CA SER A 14 10.27 -4.12 6.86
C SER A 14 9.44 -2.83 6.75
N GLY A 15 9.57 -2.11 5.64
CA GLY A 15 8.83 -0.88 5.33
C GLY A 15 7.33 -1.14 5.26
N ARG A 16 6.91 -2.22 4.58
CA ARG A 16 5.49 -2.62 4.52
C ARG A 16 4.91 -2.92 5.90
N GLU A 17 5.65 -3.61 6.75
CA GLU A 17 5.17 -3.94 8.10
C GLU A 17 5.09 -2.70 9.00
N VAL A 18 6.12 -1.85 9.00
CA VAL A 18 6.11 -0.60 9.80
C VAL A 18 4.97 0.30 9.37
N LEU A 19 4.82 0.56 8.07
CA LEU A 19 3.75 1.42 7.56
C LEU A 19 2.37 0.85 7.87
N SER A 20 2.16 -0.47 7.74
CA SER A 20 0.88 -1.09 8.07
C SER A 20 0.49 -0.90 9.54
N ARG A 21 1.45 -1.00 10.46
CA ARG A 21 1.23 -0.74 11.90
C ARG A 21 0.93 0.73 12.18
N LEU A 22 1.63 1.65 11.54
CA LEU A 22 1.38 3.09 11.69
C LEU A 22 0.00 3.48 11.18
N LEU A 23 -0.42 2.98 10.02
CA LEU A 23 -1.76 3.22 9.49
C LEU A 23 -2.84 2.67 10.44
N ALA A 24 -2.66 1.45 10.96
CA ALA A 24 -3.61 0.87 11.92
C ALA A 24 -3.67 1.66 13.24
N ALA A 25 -2.54 2.19 13.71
CA ALA A 25 -2.47 2.91 14.98
C ALA A 25 -3.01 4.34 14.90
N TYR A 26 -2.76 5.05 13.79
CA TYR A 26 -3.01 6.49 13.69
C TYR A 26 -4.10 6.87 12.70
N ILE A 27 -4.48 5.97 11.77
CA ILE A 27 -5.43 6.25 10.70
C ILE A 27 -6.46 5.11 10.58
N PRO A 28 -7.33 4.91 11.59
CA PRO A 28 -8.28 3.79 11.64
C PRO A 28 -9.38 3.86 10.58
N GLU A 29 -9.49 4.97 9.86
CA GLU A 29 -10.39 5.15 8.73
C GLU A 29 -9.88 4.52 7.43
N ILE A 30 -8.63 4.04 7.39
CA ILE A 30 -8.08 3.29 6.26
C ILE A 30 -8.28 1.78 6.48
N ASP A 31 -8.90 1.14 5.50
CA ASP A 31 -8.92 -0.31 5.32
C ASP A 31 -7.71 -0.72 4.47
N LEU A 32 -6.70 -1.33 5.09
CA LEU A 32 -5.54 -1.85 4.37
C LEU A 32 -5.89 -3.20 3.72
N VAL A 33 -6.22 -3.15 2.43
CA VAL A 33 -6.71 -4.31 1.67
C VAL A 33 -5.60 -5.17 1.06
N GLY A 34 -4.34 -4.72 1.13
CA GLY A 34 -3.22 -5.51 0.63
C GLY A 34 -1.85 -4.86 0.78
N LYS A 35 -0.82 -5.68 0.60
CA LYS A 35 0.61 -5.31 0.59
C LYS A 35 1.28 -5.99 -0.60
N ALA A 36 2.09 -5.24 -1.35
CA ALA A 36 2.81 -5.74 -2.53
C ALA A 36 4.27 -5.34 -2.50
N ALA A 37 5.15 -6.23 -2.95
CA ALA A 37 6.60 -5.98 -3.04
C ALA A 37 7.01 -5.24 -4.31
N GLY A 38 6.06 -4.88 -5.18
CA GLY A 38 6.36 -4.24 -6.45
C GLY A 38 5.12 -4.02 -7.30
N LEU A 39 5.32 -3.33 -8.42
CA LEU A 39 4.24 -2.80 -9.25
C LEU A 39 3.32 -3.87 -9.85
N GLN A 40 3.85 -5.03 -10.24
CA GLN A 40 3.02 -6.10 -10.81
C GLN A 40 2.02 -6.65 -9.79
N GLN A 41 2.49 -7.00 -8.59
CA GLN A 41 1.63 -7.45 -7.49
C GLN A 41 0.68 -6.33 -7.05
N GLY A 42 1.17 -5.09 -7.00
CA GLY A 42 0.36 -3.92 -6.66
C GLY A 42 -0.78 -3.69 -7.65
N ARG A 43 -0.53 -3.87 -8.95
CA ARG A 43 -1.55 -3.73 -10.00
C ARG A 43 -2.67 -4.76 -9.84
N LEU A 44 -2.33 -6.02 -9.55
CA LEU A 44 -3.31 -7.06 -9.27
C LEU A 44 -4.19 -6.70 -8.05
N LEU A 45 -3.59 -6.20 -6.98
CA LEU A 45 -4.35 -5.77 -5.79
C LEU A 45 -5.24 -4.56 -6.06
N ILE A 46 -4.79 -3.63 -6.92
CA ILE A 46 -5.60 -2.48 -7.34
C ILE A 46 -6.81 -2.95 -8.16
N GLU A 47 -6.60 -3.85 -9.11
CA GLU A 47 -7.66 -4.43 -9.94
C GLU A 47 -8.65 -5.26 -9.10
N GLN A 48 -8.17 -6.01 -8.10
CA GLN A 48 -8.99 -6.86 -7.24
C GLN A 48 -9.81 -6.09 -6.20
N HIS A 49 -9.27 -4.99 -5.67
CA HIS A 49 -9.85 -4.33 -4.49
C HIS A 49 -10.28 -2.89 -4.71
N SER A 50 -10.02 -2.30 -5.88
CA SER A 50 -10.36 -0.92 -6.26
C SER A 50 -10.08 0.10 -5.14
N PRO A 51 -8.83 0.19 -4.64
CA PRO A 51 -8.47 1.09 -3.55
C PRO A 51 -8.58 2.57 -3.94
N THR A 52 -8.93 3.41 -2.97
CA THR A 52 -9.18 4.85 -3.15
C THR A 52 -7.90 5.71 -3.04
N LEU A 53 -6.80 5.12 -2.52
CA LEU A 53 -5.50 5.77 -2.34
C LEU A 53 -4.36 4.84 -2.77
N PHE A 54 -3.41 5.38 -3.52
CA PHE A 54 -2.19 4.69 -3.97
C PHE A 54 -0.97 5.51 -3.56
N SER A 55 -0.01 4.89 -2.87
CA SER A 55 1.29 5.48 -2.58
C SER A 55 2.35 4.65 -3.30
N TRP A 56 3.10 5.28 -4.20
CA TRP A 56 4.26 4.70 -4.87
C TRP A 56 5.46 5.57 -4.56
N ARG A 57 6.58 4.94 -4.22
CA ARG A 57 7.87 5.61 -4.16
C ARG A 57 8.77 4.97 -5.21
N ALA A 58 8.88 5.60 -6.39
CA ALA A 58 10.00 5.28 -7.27
C ALA A 58 11.22 6.03 -6.77
N LEU A 59 12.15 5.31 -6.15
CA LEU A 59 13.53 5.74 -6.10
C LEU A 59 14.23 5.17 -7.34
N SER A 60 14.93 6.05 -8.04
CA SER A 60 15.80 5.85 -9.22
C SER A 60 15.16 5.30 -10.51
N TRP A 61 14.69 6.22 -11.36
CA TRP A 61 14.97 6.12 -12.80
C TRP A 61 16.35 6.74 -13.04
N ASN A 62 17.40 5.93 -12.94
CA ASN A 62 18.69 6.19 -13.56
C ASN A 62 19.05 4.92 -14.32
N HIS A 63 18.77 4.91 -15.62
CA HIS A 63 19.60 4.36 -16.69
C HIS A 63 18.96 4.70 -18.04
#